data_AF-A0A060BJ09-F1
#
_entry.id   AF-A0A060BJ09-F1
#
_cell.length_a   1.000
_cell.length_b   1.000
_cell.length_c   1.000
_cell.angle_alpha   90.00
_cell.angle_beta   90.00
_cell.angle_gamma   90.00
#
_symmetry.space_group_name_H-M   'P 1'
#
loop_
_entity.id
_entity.type
_entity.pdbx_description
1 polymer ?
#
loop_
_entity_poly.entity_id
_entity_poly.type
_entity_poly.pdbx_seq_one_letter_code
_entity_poly.pdbx_strand_id
1 'polypeptide(L)'
;FDVVRVESDGSIVIAGKAVPNAQVDLLVGSNVIGSTTAGPEGDFAVVLDEPLKPGDYQIVLRSTAPDKVVAMSVETAVVSVPET
;
A
#
# COMPACT_ATOMS: atom_id res chain seq x y z
N PHE A 1 -6.60 0.91 -6.00
CA PHE A 1 -5.95 -0.41 -5.84
C PHE A 1 -7.05 -1.43 -5.90
N ASP A 2 -6.75 -2.67 -6.27
CA ASP A 2 -7.85 -3.62 -6.55
C ASP A 2 -8.07 -4.59 -5.40
N VAL A 3 -7.01 -4.88 -4.63
CA VAL A 3 -7.05 -5.86 -3.53
C VAL A 3 -6.31 -5.33 -2.32
N VAL A 4 -6.97 -5.46 -1.15
CA VAL A 4 -6.35 -5.30 0.17
C VAL A 4 -6.72 -6.53 0.98
N ARG A 5 -5.72 -7.22 1.48
CA ARG A 5 -5.88 -8.38 2.37
C ARG A 5 -5.12 -8.13 3.66
N VAL A 6 -5.79 -8.40 4.77
CA VAL A 6 -5.27 -8.22 6.12
C VAL A 6 -5.51 -9.53 6.87
N GLU A 7 -4.47 -10.07 7.47
CA GLU A 7 -4.56 -11.24 8.34
C GLU A 7 -4.60 -10.81 9.81
N SER A 8 -5.08 -11.69 10.69
CA SER A 8 -5.23 -11.39 12.11
C SER A 8 -3.91 -11.15 12.86
N ASP A 9 -2.79 -11.55 12.25
CA ASP A 9 -1.43 -11.32 12.77
C ASP A 9 -0.86 -9.95 12.35
N GLY A 10 -1.65 -9.12 11.66
CA GLY A 10 -1.23 -7.81 11.17
C GLY A 10 -0.51 -7.83 9.82
N SER A 11 -0.35 -9.00 9.19
CA SER A 11 0.20 -9.12 7.85
C SER A 11 -0.74 -8.50 6.82
N ILE A 12 -0.19 -7.71 5.90
CA ILE A 12 -0.97 -7.02 4.87
C ILE A 12 -0.37 -7.27 3.51
N VAL A 13 -1.26 -7.53 2.55
CA VAL A 13 -0.95 -7.55 1.13
C VAL A 13 -1.86 -6.55 0.42
N ILE A 14 -1.26 -5.61 -0.31
CA ILE A 14 -1.99 -4.68 -1.17
C ILE A 14 -1.52 -4.86 -2.60
N ALA A 15 -2.45 -5.04 -3.53
CA ALA A 15 -2.16 -5.17 -4.94
C ALA A 15 -3.06 -4.29 -5.81
N GLY A 16 -2.55 -3.93 -6.98
CA GLY A 16 -3.31 -3.17 -7.96
C GLY A 16 -2.47 -2.72 -9.14
N LYS A 17 -2.95 -1.66 -9.79
CA LYS A 17 -2.31 -1.03 -10.95
C LYS A 17 -1.79 0.37 -10.64
N ALA A 18 -0.63 0.68 -11.20
CA ALA A 18 -0.01 2.00 -11.23
C ALA A 18 0.61 2.25 -12.61
N VAL A 19 1.21 3.42 -12.81
CA VAL A 19 2.02 3.67 -14.01
C VAL A 19 3.19 2.67 -14.03
N PRO A 20 3.55 2.09 -15.20
CA PRO A 20 4.69 1.20 -15.32
C PRO A 20 5.97 1.77 -14.71
N ASN A 21 6.68 0.95 -13.93
CA ASN A 21 7.92 1.32 -13.23
C ASN A 21 7.76 2.46 -12.21
N ALA A 22 6.54 2.80 -11.79
CA ALA A 22 6.31 3.78 -10.75
C ALA A 22 6.68 3.23 -9.37
N GLN A 23 7.23 4.09 -8.52
CA GLN A 23 7.34 3.80 -7.10
C GLN A 23 5.95 3.88 -6.46
N VAL A 24 5.56 2.90 -5.68
CA VAL A 24 4.29 2.86 -4.96
C VAL A 24 4.58 2.77 -3.47
N ASP A 25 4.24 3.81 -2.73
CA ASP A 25 4.36 3.88 -1.28
C ASP A 25 3.00 3.58 -0.63
N LEU A 26 2.99 2.73 0.40
CA LEU A 26 1.88 2.59 1.34
C LEU A 26 2.05 3.61 2.47
N LEU A 27 1.02 4.42 2.70
CA LEU A 27 1.01 5.43 3.75
C LEU A 27 -0.06 5.16 4.79
N VAL A 28 0.31 5.34 6.06
CA VAL A 28 -0.61 5.53 7.18
C VAL A 28 -0.41 6.95 7.71
N GLY A 29 -1.40 7.82 7.50
CA GLY A 29 -1.25 9.26 7.74
C GLY A 29 -0.14 9.84 6.86
N SER A 30 0.94 10.32 7.49
CA SER A 30 2.14 10.84 6.79
C SER A 30 3.30 9.86 6.70
N ASN A 31 3.19 8.67 7.30
CA ASN A 31 4.28 7.71 7.40
C ASN A 31 4.21 6.69 6.28
N VAL A 32 5.34 6.46 5.60
CA VAL A 32 5.47 5.35 4.66
C VAL A 32 5.75 4.08 5.46
N ILE A 33 4.85 3.10 5.37
CA ILE A 33 4.96 1.83 6.10
C ILE A 33 5.42 0.68 5.20
N GLY A 34 5.37 0.86 3.89
CA GLY A 34 5.83 -0.12 2.91
C GLY A 34 5.98 0.55 1.55
N SER A 35 6.77 -0.06 0.67
CA SER A 35 7.01 0.49 -0.66
C SER A 35 7.34 -0.63 -1.64
N THR A 36 6.96 -0.45 -2.90
CA THR A 36 7.32 -1.36 -4.00
C THR A 36 7.45 -0.58 -5.30
N THR A 37 7.95 -1.23 -6.34
CA THR A 37 7.95 -0.68 -7.70
C THR A 37 6.96 -1.46 -8.55
N ALA A 38 6.08 -0.75 -9.25
CA ALA A 38 5.18 -1.37 -10.20
C ALA A 38 5.96 -1.98 -11.37
N GLY A 39 5.54 -3.16 -11.83
CA GLY A 39 6.15 -3.85 -12.94
C GLY A 39 5.96 -3.14 -14.28
N PRO A 40 6.47 -3.74 -15.38
CA PRO A 40 6.36 -3.18 -16.73
C PRO A 40 4.91 -3.00 -17.22
N GLU A 41 4.00 -3.84 -16.74
CA GLU A 41 2.56 -3.77 -17.06
C GLU A 41 1.77 -2.88 -16.07
N GLY A 42 2.47 -2.25 -15.11
CA GLY A 42 1.86 -1.42 -14.07
C GLY A 42 1.30 -2.21 -12.89
N ASP A 43 1.33 -3.54 -12.93
CA ASP A 43 0.99 -4.41 -11.80
C ASP A 43 1.95 -4.22 -10.63
N PHE A 44 1.41 -4.14 -9.42
CA PHE A 44 2.23 -4.17 -8.21
C PHE A 44 1.57 -4.99 -7.11
N ALA A 45 2.41 -5.50 -6.21
CA ALA A 45 2.01 -6.02 -4.92
C ALA A 45 3.00 -5.50 -3.86
N VAL A 46 2.46 -4.97 -2.76
CA VAL A 46 3.21 -4.61 -1.56
C VAL A 46 2.85 -5.62 -0.48
N VAL A 47 3.90 -6.20 0.12
CA VAL A 47 3.82 -6.96 1.36
C VAL A 47 4.59 -6.16 2.39
N LEU A 48 4.00 -5.95 3.57
CA LEU A 48 4.74 -5.29 4.65
C LEU A 48 5.77 -6.25 5.23
N ASP A 49 7.01 -5.79 5.37
CA ASP A 49 8.07 -6.57 6.03
C ASP A 49 7.79 -6.72 7.54
N GLU A 50 7.25 -5.67 8.15
CA GLU A 50 6.80 -5.66 9.54
C GLU A 50 5.26 -5.64 9.60
N PRO A 51 4.63 -6.61 10.28
CA PRO A 51 3.19 -6.60 10.50
C PRO A 51 2.73 -5.34 11.23
N LEU A 52 1.51 -4.88 10.94
CA LEU A 52 0.90 -3.81 11.71
C LEU A 52 0.62 -4.29 13.14
N LYS A 53 0.87 -3.40 14.10
CA LYS A 53 0.46 -3.63 15.50
C LYS A 53 -1.07 -3.62 15.60
N PRO A 54 -1.65 -4.15 16.69
CA PRO A 54 -3.07 -3.97 16.96
C PRO A 54 -3.49 -2.50 16.93
N GLY A 55 -4.62 -2.23 16.27
CA GLY A 55 -5.13 -0.87 16.08
C GLY A 55 -5.88 -0.68 14.76
N ASP A 56 -6.40 0.54 14.58
CA ASP A 56 -7.11 0.97 13.38
C ASP A 56 -6.23 1.86 12.51
N TYR A 57 -6.19 1.56 11.22
CA TYR A 57 -5.32 2.19 10.24
C TYR A 57 -6.11 2.63 9.01
N GLN A 58 -5.81 3.85 8.55
CA GLN A 58 -6.23 4.33 7.24
C GLN A 58 -5.03 4.29 6.31
N ILE A 59 -5.10 3.43 5.30
CA ILE A 59 -4.04 3.22 4.33
C ILE A 59 -4.41 3.93 3.03
N VAL A 60 -3.46 4.72 2.55
CA VAL A 60 -3.51 5.42 1.27
C VAL A 60 -2.26 5.06 0.47
N LEU A 61 -2.37 4.96 -0.85
CA LEU A 61 -1.20 4.75 -1.70
C LEU A 61 -0.75 6.06 -2.33
N ARG A 62 0.56 6.22 -2.48
CA ARG A 62 1.15 7.25 -3.32
C ARG A 62 1.98 6.59 -4.40
N SER A 63 1.67 6.88 -5.65
CA SER A 63 2.47 6.47 -6.80
C SER A 63 3.31 7.64 -7.30
N THR A 64 4.59 7.40 -7.55
CA THR A 64 5.52 8.35 -8.20
C THR A 64 6.02 7.73 -9.49
N ALA A 65 5.58 8.26 -10.62
CA ALA A 65 6.00 7.80 -11.94
C ALA A 65 7.46 8.20 -12.26
N PRO A 66 8.12 7.53 -13.23
CA PRO A 66 9.50 7.84 -13.61
C PRO A 66 9.73 9.29 -14.07
N ASP A 67 8.70 9.92 -14.63
CA ASP A 67 8.68 11.34 -15.03
C ASP A 67 8.46 12.31 -13.85
N LYS A 68 8.43 11.78 -12.61
CA LYS A 68 8.20 12.47 -11.34
C LYS A 68 6.78 12.97 -11.13
N VAL A 69 5.81 12.52 -11.93
CA VAL A 69 4.40 12.77 -11.63
C VAL A 69 3.98 11.95 -10.43
N VAL A 70 3.37 12.61 -9.45
CA VAL A 70 2.88 11.98 -8.21
C VAL A 70 1.35 11.90 -8.25
N ALA A 71 0.82 10.72 -7.96
CA ALA A 71 -0.60 10.47 -7.83
C ALA A 71 -0.89 9.81 -6.47
N MET A 72 -2.02 10.18 -5.85
CA MET A 72 -2.55 9.52 -4.67
C MET A 72 -3.63 8.53 -5.09
N SER A 73 -3.82 7.43 -4.35
CA SER A 73 -4.97 6.57 -4.56
C SER A 73 -6.26 7.33 -4.31
N VAL A 74 -7.26 7.08 -5.15
CA VAL A 74 -8.62 7.61 -4.97
C VAL A 74 -9.31 6.91 -3.80
N GLU A 75 -9.02 5.63 -3.61
CA GLU A 75 -9.53 4.82 -2.51
C GLU A 75 -8.64 4.94 -1.28
N THR A 76 -9.28 4.81 -0.11
CA THR A 76 -8.63 4.65 1.18
C THR A 76 -9.05 3.30 1.74
N ALA A 77 -8.09 2.47 2.13
CA ALA A 77 -8.38 1.22 2.82
C ALA A 77 -8.40 1.46 4.32
N VAL A 78 -9.46 0.97 4.99
CA VAL A 78 -9.54 0.97 6.45
C VAL A 78 -9.23 -0.43 6.93
N VAL A 79 -8.25 -0.54 7.80
CA VAL A 79 -7.73 -1.81 8.31
C VAL A 79 -7.79 -1.80 9.83
N SER A 80 -8.40 -2.82 10.42
CA SER A 80 -8.44 -3.03 11.86
C SER A 80 -7.70 -4.32 12.20
N VAL A 81 -6.67 -4.21 13.02
CA VAL A 81 -5.89 -5.34 13.53
C VAL A 81 -6.33 -5.59 14.98
N PRO A 82 -6.90 -6.75 15.31
CA PRO A 82 -7.40 -7.02 16.66
C PRO A 82 -6.27 -7.10 17.69
N GLU A 83 -6.57 -6.74 18.93
CA GLU A 83 -5.70 -7.07 20.07
C GLU A 83 -5.71 -8.59 20.26
N THR A 84 -4.54 -9.21 20.25
CA THR A 84 -4.33 -10.64 20.55
C THR A 84 -4.26 -10.89 22.05
#